data_AF-A0A352W3L6-F1
#
_entry.id   AF-A0A352W3L6-F1
#
_cell.length_a   1.000
_cell.length_b   1.000
_cell.length_c   1.000
_cell.angle_alpha   90.00
_cell.angle_beta   90.00
_cell.angle_gamma   90.00
#
_symmetry.space_group_name_H-M   'P 1'
#
loop_
_entity.id
_entity.type
_entity.pdbx_description
1 polymer ?
#
loop_
_entity_poly.entity_id
_entity_poly.type
_entity_poly.pdbx_seq_one_letter_code
_entity_poly.pdbx_strand_id
1 'polypeptide(L)'
;MALTDFFKKSALFGLGVLSLSREKAEELASDLIKKGELSKEEGTNFINDILDKARKTETELEEKIKSAAARAVEKTGLASKKDIETLEKRITDLEKKLNKPV
;
A
#
# COMPACT_ATOMS: atom_id res chain seq x y z
N MET A 1 12.60 27.07 0.15
CA MET A 1 11.56 26.06 0.48
C MET A 1 10.98 25.40 -0.78
N ALA A 2 10.43 26.15 -1.76
CA ALA A 2 9.84 25.54 -2.96
C ALA A 2 10.83 24.75 -3.87
N LEU A 3 12.06 25.24 -4.03
CA LEU A 3 13.07 24.59 -4.88
C LEU A 3 13.53 23.25 -4.30
N THR A 4 13.84 23.25 -3.00
CA THR A 4 14.24 22.07 -2.24
C THR A 4 13.17 20.98 -2.29
N ASP A 5 11.90 21.34 -2.08
CA ASP A 5 10.79 20.39 -2.16
C ASP A 5 10.58 19.84 -3.57
N PHE A 6 10.84 20.64 -4.61
CA PHE A 6 10.79 20.19 -5.99
C PHE A 6 11.88 19.15 -6.29
N PHE A 7 13.12 19.38 -5.86
CA PHE A 7 14.21 18.41 -6.03
C PHE A 7 13.97 17.12 -5.26
N LYS A 8 13.52 17.23 -4.00
CA LYS A 8 13.12 16.09 -3.16
C LYS A 8 12.06 15.23 -3.87
N LYS A 9 10.99 15.85 -4.37
CA LYS A 9 9.90 15.15 -5.07
C LYS A 9 10.36 14.53 -6.39
N SER A 10 11.19 15.23 -7.16
CA SER A 10 11.70 14.73 -8.45
C SER A 10 12.62 13.53 -8.27
N ALA A 11 13.51 13.59 -7.27
CA ALA A 11 14.38 12.47 -6.92
C ALA A 11 13.58 11.24 -6.45
N LEU A 12 12.57 11.46 -5.59
CA LEU A 12 11.63 10.43 -5.16
C LEU A 12 10.88 9.79 -6.31
N PHE A 13 10.44 10.59 -7.27
CA PHE A 13 9.76 10.10 -8.47
C PHE A 13 10.69 9.26 -9.35
N GLY A 14 11.98 9.65 -9.45
CA GLY A 14 12.99 8.92 -10.21
C GLY A 14 13.36 7.57 -9.62
N LEU A 15 13.36 7.43 -8.29
CA LEU A 15 13.52 6.12 -7.66
C LEU A 15 12.23 5.30 -7.73
N GLY A 16 11.08 5.94 -7.54
CA GLY A 16 9.82 5.26 -7.34
C GLY A 16 9.72 4.64 -5.95
N VAL A 17 8.48 4.34 -5.54
CA VAL A 17 8.17 3.91 -4.16
C VAL A 17 8.62 2.47 -3.90
N LEU A 18 8.63 1.62 -4.93
CA LEU A 18 8.93 0.18 -4.81
C LEU A 18 10.41 -0.13 -4.67
N SER A 19 11.30 0.73 -5.17
CA SER A 19 12.76 0.55 -5.03
C SER A 19 13.32 1.31 -3.84
N LEU A 20 12.46 1.91 -3.03
CA LEU A 20 12.87 2.87 -2.02
C LEU A 20 13.28 2.14 -0.74
N SER A 21 14.59 2.02 -0.53
CA SER A 21 15.20 1.45 0.67
C SER A 21 15.80 2.54 1.56
N ARG A 22 16.13 2.19 2.81
CA ARG A 22 16.86 3.08 3.72
C ARG A 22 18.18 3.55 3.10
N GLU A 23 18.93 2.63 2.51
CA GLU A 23 20.21 2.92 1.84
C GLU A 23 20.03 3.90 0.67
N LYS A 24 18.98 3.72 -0.15
CA LYS A 24 18.66 4.65 -1.24
C LYS A 24 18.20 6.02 -0.76
N ALA A 25 17.47 6.08 0.35
CA ALA A 25 17.08 7.34 0.97
C ALA A 25 18.30 8.08 1.55
N GLU A 26 19.23 7.36 2.17
CA GLU A 26 20.50 7.90 2.67
C GLU A 26 21.39 8.42 1.53
N GLU A 27 21.47 7.69 0.41
CA GLU A 27 22.17 8.12 -0.80
C GLU A 27 21.59 9.44 -1.35
N LEU A 28 20.26 9.52 -1.49
CA LEU A 28 19.59 10.75 -1.92
C LEU A 28 19.81 11.92 -0.97
N ALA A 29 19.71 11.68 0.35
CA ALA A 29 19.93 12.71 1.34
C ALA A 29 21.37 13.25 1.26
N SER A 30 22.35 12.35 1.13
CA SER A 30 23.76 12.69 0.95
C SER A 30 23.98 13.56 -0.28
N ASP A 31 23.36 13.21 -1.41
CA ASP A 31 23.52 13.96 -2.66
C ASP A 31 22.86 15.34 -2.60
N LEU A 32 21.70 15.45 -1.96
CA LEU A 32 21.05 16.75 -1.72
C LEU A 32 21.87 17.62 -0.76
N ILE A 33 22.52 17.03 0.26
CA ILE A 33 23.44 17.76 1.14
C ILE A 33 24.66 18.26 0.36
N LYS A 34 25.28 17.40 -0.46
CA LYS A 34 26.44 17.79 -1.30
C LYS A 34 26.10 18.93 -2.27
N LYS A 35 24.87 18.96 -2.79
CA LYS A 35 24.37 20.02 -3.67
C LYS A 35 24.01 21.31 -2.92
N GLY A 36 24.06 21.31 -1.58
CA GLY A 36 23.67 22.44 -0.75
C GLY A 36 22.15 22.63 -0.64
N GLU A 37 21.36 21.65 -1.08
CA GLU A 37 19.90 21.69 -1.04
C GLU A 37 19.35 21.28 0.35
N LEU A 38 20.15 20.56 1.14
CA LEU A 38 19.83 20.18 2.51
C LEU A 38 21.00 20.42 3.44
N SER A 39 20.71 20.87 4.67
CA SER A 39 21.64 20.73 5.78
C SER A 39 21.74 19.26 6.24
N LYS A 40 22.78 18.93 7.00
CA LYS A 40 22.92 17.60 7.61
C LYS A 40 21.72 17.21 8.48
N GLU A 41 21.17 18.19 9.20
CA GLU A 41 20.06 18.00 10.11
C GLU A 41 18.75 17.75 9.33
N GLU A 42 18.51 18.51 8.25
CA GLU A 42 17.39 18.28 7.35
C GLU A 42 17.49 16.96 6.58
N GLY A 43 18.71 16.48 6.29
CA GLY A 43 18.93 15.18 5.64
C GLY A 43 18.41 14.01 6.47
N THR A 44 18.66 14.01 7.78
CA THR A 44 18.15 12.98 8.69
C THR A 44 16.63 12.95 8.73
N ASN A 45 16.00 14.13 8.82
CA ASN A 45 14.55 14.26 8.80
C ASN A 45 13.97 13.80 7.45
N PHE A 46 14.62 14.15 6.35
CA PHE A 46 14.22 13.76 5.00
C PHE A 46 14.21 12.23 4.81
N ILE A 47 15.22 11.52 5.34
CA ILE A 47 15.27 10.05 5.28
C ILE A 47 14.04 9.45 5.99
N ASN A 48 13.75 9.90 7.20
CA ASN A 48 12.61 9.39 7.98
C ASN A 48 11.27 9.69 7.29
N ASP A 49 11.07 10.93 6.84
CA ASP A 49 9.84 11.36 6.15
C ASP A 49 9.54 10.53 4.91
N ILE A 50 10.57 10.19 4.14
CA ILE A 50 10.44 9.38 2.93
C ILE A 50 10.07 7.94 3.28
N LEU A 51 10.78 7.34 4.24
CA LEU A 51 10.54 5.95 4.63
C LEU A 51 9.14 5.77 5.21
N ASP A 52 8.66 6.74 5.99
CA ASP A 52 7.30 6.73 6.53
C ASP A 52 6.24 6.92 5.44
N LYS A 53 6.48 7.81 4.47
CA LYS A 53 5.59 7.96 3.31
C LYS A 53 5.55 6.70 2.45
N ALA A 54 6.68 6.03 2.25
CA ALA A 54 6.74 4.79 1.50
C ALA A 54 5.88 3.70 2.16
N ARG A 55 6.03 3.49 3.48
CA ARG A 55 5.23 2.53 4.25
C ARG A 55 3.72 2.80 4.17
N LYS A 56 3.32 4.06 4.34
CA LYS A 56 1.90 4.45 4.22
C LYS A 56 1.36 4.18 2.82
N THR A 57 2.13 4.57 1.80
CA THR A 57 1.75 4.38 0.39
C THR A 57 1.64 2.90 0.02
N GLU A 58 2.54 2.06 0.53
CA GLU A 58 2.52 0.60 0.36
C GLU A 58 1.21 0.01 0.91
N THR A 59 0.84 0.39 2.14
CA THR A 59 -0.40 -0.10 2.78
C THR A 59 -1.65 0.33 2.01
N GLU A 60 -1.71 1.61 1.61
CA GLU A 60 -2.83 2.13 0.81
C GLU A 60 -2.93 1.46 -0.56
N LEU A 61 -1.80 1.13 -1.17
CA LEU A 61 -1.74 0.45 -2.46
C LEU A 61 -2.22 -1.00 -2.33
N GLU A 62 -1.78 -1.72 -1.30
CA GLU A 62 -2.25 -3.08 -1.02
C GLU A 62 -3.78 -3.13 -0.88
N GLU A 63 -4.36 -2.21 -0.11
CA GLU A 63 -5.82 -2.16 0.08
C GLU A 63 -6.56 -1.82 -1.21
N LYS A 64 -6.02 -0.91 -2.04
CA LYS A 64 -6.57 -0.62 -3.36
C LYS A 64 -6.53 -1.84 -4.28
N ILE A 65 -5.43 -2.59 -4.27
CA ILE A 65 -5.28 -3.82 -5.06
C ILE A 65 -6.27 -4.88 -4.60
N LYS A 66 -6.38 -5.13 -3.29
CA LYS A 66 -7.37 -6.07 -2.72
C LYS A 66 -8.79 -5.68 -3.12
N SER A 67 -9.14 -4.40 -3.01
CA SER A 67 -10.46 -3.90 -3.42
C SER A 67 -10.70 -4.06 -4.92
N ALA A 68 -9.72 -3.74 -5.75
CA ALA A 68 -9.82 -3.89 -7.20
C ALA A 68 -9.99 -5.36 -7.61
N ALA A 69 -9.24 -6.28 -6.98
CA ALA A 69 -9.38 -7.70 -7.20
C ALA A 69 -10.76 -8.21 -6.78
N ALA A 70 -11.25 -7.81 -5.60
CA ALA A 70 -12.60 -8.18 -5.14
C ALA A 70 -13.70 -7.71 -6.12
N ARG A 71 -13.62 -6.46 -6.58
CA ARG A 71 -14.55 -5.92 -7.59
C ARG A 71 -14.45 -6.62 -8.94
N ALA A 72 -13.25 -7.05 -9.34
CA ALA A 72 -13.06 -7.79 -10.58
C ALA A 72 -13.77 -9.16 -10.51
N VAL A 73 -13.61 -9.87 -9.40
CA VAL A 73 -14.32 -11.14 -9.15
C VAL A 73 -15.84 -10.95 -9.18
N GLU A 74 -16.34 -9.93 -8.47
CA GLU A 74 -17.77 -9.58 -8.45
C GLU A 74 -18.34 -9.35 -9.87
N LYS A 75 -17.59 -8.62 -10.71
CA LYS A 75 -18.01 -8.31 -12.09
C LYS A 75 -17.98 -9.51 -13.03
N THR A 76 -17.24 -10.57 -12.71
CA THR A 76 -17.18 -11.79 -13.53
C THR A 76 -18.28 -12.80 -13.20
N GLY A 77 -19.14 -12.52 -12.21
CA GLY A 77 -20.20 -13.44 -11.77
C GLY A 77 -19.68 -14.63 -10.96
N LEU A 78 -18.41 -14.64 -10.57
CA LEU A 78 -17.80 -15.65 -9.71
C LEU A 78 -18.19 -15.36 -8.26
N ALA A 79 -18.86 -16.32 -7.62
CA ALA A 79 -19.15 -16.25 -6.19
C ALA A 79 -17.84 -16.29 -5.39
N SER A 80 -17.68 -15.37 -4.44
CA SER A 80 -16.53 -15.38 -3.53
C SER A 80 -16.65 -16.55 -2.55
N LYS A 81 -15.54 -16.95 -1.93
CA LYS A 81 -15.56 -17.97 -0.86
C LYS A 81 -16.54 -17.60 0.26
N LYS A 82 -16.62 -16.32 0.61
CA LYS A 82 -17.55 -15.80 1.62
C LYS A 82 -19.01 -15.98 1.22
N ASP A 83 -19.32 -15.85 -0.07
CA ASP A 83 -20.68 -16.07 -0.58
C ASP A 83 -21.05 -17.56 -0.45
N ILE A 84 -20.11 -18.46 -0.75
CA ILE A 84 -20.29 -19.92 -0.59
C ILE A 84 -20.50 -20.27 0.89
N GLU A 85 -19.66 -19.80 1.80
CA GLU A 85 -19.79 -20.04 3.25
C GLU A 85 -21.14 -19.50 3.79
N THR A 86 -21.59 -18.35 3.27
CA THR A 86 -22.90 -17.78 3.62
C THR A 86 -24.04 -18.67 3.13
N LEU A 87 -23.93 -19.25 1.93
CA LEU A 87 -24.91 -20.18 1.38
C LEU A 87 -24.92 -21.51 2.15
N GLU A 88 -23.77 -22.07 2.49
CA GLU A 88 -23.66 -23.30 3.29
C GLU A 88 -24.32 -23.14 4.66
N LYS A 89 -24.10 -22.00 5.34
CA LYS A 89 -24.74 -21.71 6.62
C LYS A 89 -26.26 -21.63 6.49
N ARG A 90 -26.76 -20.95 5.45
CA ARG A 90 -28.20 -20.87 5.16
C ARG A 90 -28.80 -22.24 4.86
N ILE A 91 -28.10 -23.09 4.11
CA ILE A 91 -28.53 -24.47 3.82
C ILE A 91 -28.61 -25.27 5.12
N THR A 92 -27.56 -25.23 5.94
CA THR A 92 -27.52 -25.93 7.23
C THR A 92 -28.68 -25.50 8.16
N ASP A 93 -28.97 -24.20 8.22
CA ASP A 93 -30.07 -23.68 9.03
C ASP A 93 -31.45 -24.11 8.50
N LEU A 94 -31.60 -24.21 7.17
CA LEU A 94 -32.83 -24.73 6.55
C LEU A 94 -32.99 -26.23 6.78
N GLU A 95 -31.91 -27.01 6.66
CA GLU A 95 -31.90 -28.46 6.92
C GLU A 95 -32.33 -28.75 8.37
N LYS A 96 -31.79 -28.00 9.33
CA LYS A 96 -32.21 -28.09 10.75
C LYS A 96 -33.70 -27.79 10.95
N LYS A 97 -34.23 -26.76 10.28
CA LYS A 97 -35.66 -26.38 10.39
C LYS A 97 -36.60 -27.38 9.73
N LEU A 98 -36.14 -28.05 8.67
CA LEU A 98 -36.91 -29.06 7.95
C LEU A 98 -36.88 -30.44 8.62
N ASN A 99 -36.21 -30.57 9.77
CA ASN A 99 -36.19 -31.76 10.61
C ASN A 99 -35.81 -33.06 9.85
N LYS A 100 -35.01 -32.93 8.78
CA LYS A 100 -34.36 -34.08 8.14
C LYS A 100 -33.00 -34.27 8.79
N PRO A 101 -32.81 -35.29 9.65
CA PRO A 101 -31.47 -35.74 9.95
C PRO A 101 -30.85 -36.26 8.65
N VAL A 102 -29.64 -35.79 8.33
CA VAL A 102 -28.78 -36.40 7.30
C VAL A 102 -28.47 -37.83 7.70
#